data_AF-A0AAV9Y0W2-F1
#
_entry.id   AF-A0AAV9Y0W2-F1
#
_cell.length_a   1.000
_cell.length_b   1.000
_cell.length_c   1.000
_cell.angle_alpha   90.00
_cell.angle_beta   90.00
_cell.angle_gamma   90.00
#
_symmetry.space_group_name_H-M   'P 1'
#
loop_
_entity.id
_entity.type
_entity.pdbx_description
1 polymer ?
#
loop_
_entity_poly.entity_id
_entity_poly.type
_entity_poly.pdbx_seq_one_letter_code
_entity_poly.pdbx_strand_id
1 'polypeptide(L)'
;MGVEEKILQALNTGYTSLDEIMSKREFGGKIGGYTRMRGMIRYFLEQEIYVHSLIDSQSNDEFLLDPFSCESFDEHRSQFKIGRFGSRNVYTFASIPTNTLFGTCFLDVNSEDLSYNPCEDKFEDCVIKLYDFTKELDSFEDFEDLNLSEEFSRVKNCSLSYSDNKSQVLHEIKLNEMLDIISIVEFKEVDQKNDDIFLESHFDSKERNTCKYVEEKESRYSLVFHVIYYKKIPSYSPIRCVEVGYDGFKGNALPPKHVCEILNSLIKVKFPNLETVADLYNMTVHYIAKSVCEDNYVLAEYILLCICNRRKLKFESRNEVDNHYKLPPIVLHISFCDKGFVKRLREFLQRNISRITWLDLDISTMNNSHITPHFDEEKNKFITGSLQFPLYRNLVVVDETTLQEGELASRGIENMSNIASLVNYGRVNYGFPAYQVPIETEANNIILSDNGKSVVCSQLDISINSKYKVTAKGKIEDKEPFNLEKELINYLGLYISIVSSCEEMIHFDKSTQEYIADKFVEIRQKLSPGDTQIHPSIIHNWILLSRTQALLNGEETLTSLRFDKFIQLEKERLNI
;
A
#
# COMPACT_ATOMS: atom_id res chain seq x y z
N MET A 1 -21.37 17.52 -25.09
CA MET A 1 -21.01 16.55 -24.06
C MET A 1 -21.92 16.78 -22.87
N GLY A 2 -22.76 15.80 -22.55
CA GLY A 2 -23.67 15.85 -21.41
C GLY A 2 -22.90 15.95 -20.09
N VAL A 3 -23.59 16.27 -19.00
CA VAL A 3 -22.97 16.36 -17.66
C VAL A 3 -22.42 14.98 -17.24
N GLU A 4 -23.15 13.92 -17.52
CA GLU A 4 -22.74 12.52 -17.30
C GLU A 4 -21.45 12.13 -18.04
N GLU A 5 -21.34 12.47 -19.33
CA GLU A 5 -20.13 12.20 -20.13
C GLU A 5 -18.91 12.97 -19.59
N LYS A 6 -19.11 14.20 -19.10
CA LYS A 6 -18.06 15.00 -18.44
C LYS A 6 -17.60 14.35 -17.14
N ILE A 7 -18.50 13.75 -16.37
CA ILE A 7 -18.18 13.05 -15.12
C ILE A 7 -17.41 11.77 -15.41
N LEU A 8 -17.87 10.96 -16.37
CA LEU A 8 -17.14 9.76 -16.78
C LEU A 8 -15.76 10.11 -17.35
N GLN A 9 -15.65 11.18 -18.12
CA GLN A 9 -14.35 11.68 -18.56
C GLN A 9 -13.49 12.12 -17.37
N ALA A 10 -14.05 12.83 -16.38
CA ALA A 10 -13.33 13.25 -15.19
C ALA A 10 -12.82 12.05 -14.37
N LEU A 11 -13.65 11.03 -14.16
CA LEU A 11 -13.29 9.82 -13.42
C LEU A 11 -12.26 8.97 -14.17
N ASN A 12 -12.41 8.82 -15.49
CA ASN A 12 -11.51 7.99 -16.30
C ASN A 12 -10.19 8.67 -16.63
N THR A 13 -10.15 10.01 -16.67
CA THR A 13 -8.98 10.75 -17.17
C THR A 13 -8.34 11.68 -16.14
N GLY A 14 -9.06 12.05 -15.06
CA GLY A 14 -8.54 12.91 -14.00
C GLY A 14 -8.34 14.39 -14.38
N TYR A 15 -8.61 14.80 -15.61
CA TYR A 15 -8.33 16.17 -16.12
C TYR A 15 -9.41 17.20 -15.78
N THR A 16 -10.54 16.81 -15.17
CA THR A 16 -11.65 17.73 -14.90
C THR A 16 -12.02 17.68 -13.43
N SER A 17 -12.24 18.86 -12.83
CA SER A 17 -12.72 18.97 -11.46
C SER A 17 -14.11 18.36 -11.32
N LEU A 18 -14.24 17.30 -10.54
CA LEU A 18 -15.54 16.75 -10.17
C LEU A 18 -16.34 17.78 -9.37
N ASP A 19 -15.70 18.63 -8.56
CA ASP A 19 -16.34 19.70 -7.80
C ASP A 19 -17.05 20.73 -8.70
N GLU A 20 -16.40 21.15 -9.78
CA GLU A 20 -17.00 22.11 -10.72
C GLU A 20 -18.22 21.53 -11.42
N ILE A 21 -18.20 20.23 -11.71
CA ILE A 21 -19.34 19.55 -12.32
C ILE A 21 -20.46 19.40 -11.29
N MET A 22 -20.14 18.95 -10.07
CA MET A 22 -21.09 18.67 -8.98
C MET A 22 -21.75 19.94 -8.41
N SER A 23 -21.09 21.10 -8.49
CA SER A 23 -21.66 22.39 -8.06
C SER A 23 -22.95 22.80 -8.79
N LYS A 24 -23.25 22.16 -9.93
CA LYS A 24 -24.41 22.48 -10.78
C LYS A 24 -25.72 21.82 -10.33
N ARG A 25 -25.69 21.00 -9.26
CA ARG A 25 -26.85 20.47 -8.49
C ARG A 25 -28.03 19.95 -9.33
N GLU A 26 -27.77 19.26 -10.44
CA GLU A 26 -28.78 18.53 -11.22
C GLU A 26 -28.35 17.06 -11.33
N PHE A 27 -28.39 16.32 -10.21
CA PHE A 27 -27.93 14.93 -10.15
C PHE A 27 -28.97 14.03 -9.49
N GLY A 28 -29.39 13.00 -10.22
CA GLY A 28 -30.23 11.93 -9.71
C GLY A 28 -30.19 10.76 -10.68
N GLY A 29 -29.87 9.56 -10.18
CA GLY A 29 -29.85 8.33 -10.96
C GLY A 29 -28.46 7.81 -11.33
N LYS A 30 -28.46 6.67 -12.03
CA LYS A 30 -27.25 6.00 -12.52
C LYS A 30 -26.68 6.77 -13.70
N ILE A 31 -25.35 6.90 -13.74
CA ILE A 31 -24.66 7.45 -14.90
C ILE A 31 -24.57 6.35 -15.97
N GLY A 32 -24.99 6.64 -17.20
CA GLY A 32 -24.85 5.69 -18.30
C GLY A 32 -23.39 5.50 -18.70
N GLY A 33 -22.77 4.37 -18.32
CA GLY A 33 -21.41 4.01 -18.75
C GLY A 33 -20.62 3.22 -17.70
N TYR A 34 -19.35 2.96 -18.01
CA TYR A 34 -18.41 2.29 -17.10
C TYR A 34 -17.25 3.22 -16.76
N THR A 35 -16.71 3.07 -15.56
CA THR A 35 -15.47 3.72 -15.14
C THR A 35 -14.47 2.69 -14.63
N ARG A 36 -13.19 2.98 -14.83
CA ARG A 36 -12.08 2.24 -14.24
C ARG A 36 -11.45 3.11 -13.16
N MET A 37 -11.31 2.60 -11.95
CA MET A 37 -10.71 3.33 -10.83
C MET A 37 -9.74 2.44 -10.07
N ARG A 38 -8.71 3.05 -9.47
CA ARG A 38 -7.78 2.36 -8.57
C ARG A 38 -7.86 2.94 -7.18
N GLY A 39 -7.53 2.13 -6.19
CA GLY A 39 -7.60 2.57 -4.81
C GLY A 39 -7.48 1.44 -3.81
N MET A 40 -7.52 1.82 -2.54
CA MET A 40 -7.36 0.93 -1.40
C MET A 40 -8.68 0.71 -0.70
N ILE A 41 -8.94 -0.53 -0.30
CA ILE A 41 -10.05 -0.86 0.60
C ILE A 41 -9.73 -0.34 1.98
N ARG A 42 -10.49 0.63 2.49
CA ARG A 42 -10.30 1.16 3.85
C ARG A 42 -11.00 0.29 4.87
N TYR A 43 -12.30 0.06 4.69
CA TYR A 43 -13.18 -0.58 5.67
C TYR A 43 -14.24 -1.43 4.98
N PHE A 44 -14.59 -2.54 5.61
CA PHE A 44 -15.82 -3.27 5.33
C PHE A 44 -16.93 -2.62 6.16
N LEU A 45 -18.02 -2.22 5.51
CA LEU A 45 -19.17 -1.61 6.17
C LEU A 45 -20.15 -2.70 6.59
N GLU A 46 -20.75 -3.36 5.61
CA GLU A 46 -21.76 -4.39 5.86
C GLU A 46 -22.00 -5.27 4.62
N GLN A 47 -22.76 -6.35 4.82
CA GLN A 47 -23.34 -7.14 3.75
C GLN A 47 -24.78 -6.68 3.52
N GLU A 48 -25.05 -6.05 2.38
CA GLU A 48 -26.39 -5.66 1.97
C GLU A 48 -27.11 -6.83 1.28
N ILE A 49 -28.39 -7.02 1.59
CA ILE A 49 -29.27 -7.96 0.90
C ILE A 49 -30.17 -7.18 -0.05
N TYR A 50 -30.31 -7.66 -1.29
CA TYR A 50 -31.21 -7.08 -2.27
C TYR A 50 -32.14 -8.13 -2.87
N VAL A 51 -33.30 -7.68 -3.37
CA VAL A 51 -34.23 -8.56 -4.07
C VAL A 51 -33.68 -8.80 -5.47
N HIS A 52 -33.38 -10.04 -5.79
CA HIS A 52 -32.81 -10.44 -7.07
C HIS A 52 -33.89 -10.82 -8.09
N SER A 53 -34.98 -11.41 -7.61
CA SER A 53 -36.12 -11.77 -8.45
C SER A 53 -37.45 -11.57 -7.73
N LEU A 54 -38.46 -11.21 -8.51
CA LEU A 54 -39.84 -11.09 -8.13
C LEU A 54 -40.67 -12.14 -8.86
N ILE A 55 -41.68 -12.69 -8.21
CA ILE A 55 -42.63 -13.61 -8.82
C ILE A 55 -43.95 -12.89 -8.92
N ASP A 56 -44.50 -12.76 -10.13
CA ASP A 56 -45.84 -12.21 -10.30
C ASP A 56 -46.86 -13.15 -9.64
N SER A 57 -47.65 -12.58 -8.74
CA SER A 57 -48.67 -13.32 -8.00
C SER A 57 -49.80 -13.86 -8.89
N GLN A 58 -49.99 -13.32 -10.10
CA GLN A 58 -51.04 -13.73 -11.04
C GLN A 58 -50.55 -14.73 -12.09
N SER A 59 -49.34 -14.57 -12.62
CA SER A 59 -48.81 -15.46 -13.67
C SER A 59 -47.81 -16.52 -13.18
N ASN A 60 -47.32 -16.40 -11.94
CA ASN A 60 -46.18 -17.17 -11.40
C ASN A 60 -44.88 -17.05 -12.23
N ASP A 61 -44.79 -16.07 -13.13
CA ASP A 61 -43.55 -15.81 -13.86
C ASP A 61 -42.55 -15.10 -12.97
N GLU A 62 -41.28 -15.50 -13.09
CA GLU A 62 -40.15 -14.91 -12.37
C GLU A 62 -39.58 -13.73 -13.18
N PHE A 63 -39.68 -12.53 -12.62
CA PHE A 63 -39.12 -11.29 -13.13
C PHE A 63 -37.79 -11.02 -12.44
N LEU A 64 -36.72 -10.94 -13.23
CA LEU A 64 -35.41 -10.60 -12.72
C LEU A 64 -35.27 -9.09 -12.60
N LEU A 65 -34.84 -8.64 -11.43
CA LEU A 65 -34.53 -7.23 -11.20
C LEU A 65 -33.09 -6.94 -11.63
N ASP A 66 -32.85 -5.69 -12.01
CA ASP A 66 -31.48 -5.21 -12.19
C ASP A 66 -30.75 -5.31 -10.84
N PRO A 67 -29.68 -6.10 -10.68
CA PRO A 67 -28.94 -6.21 -9.42
C PRO A 67 -28.29 -4.87 -9.01
N PHE A 68 -28.22 -3.91 -9.94
CA PHE A 68 -27.76 -2.56 -9.67
C PHE A 68 -28.89 -1.62 -9.23
N SER A 69 -30.17 -1.99 -9.29
CA SER A 69 -31.27 -1.11 -8.84
C SER A 69 -31.45 -1.17 -7.32
N CYS A 70 -31.60 0.00 -6.70
CA CYS A 70 -31.99 0.17 -5.29
C CYS A 70 -33.50 0.44 -5.17
N GLU A 71 -34.34 -0.23 -5.98
CA GLU A 71 -35.78 0.01 -5.92
C GLU A 71 -36.33 -0.38 -4.55
N SER A 72 -36.93 0.60 -3.87
CA SER A 72 -37.66 0.37 -2.62
C SER A 72 -38.83 -0.56 -2.91
N PHE A 73 -38.74 -1.79 -2.41
CA PHE A 73 -39.73 -2.85 -2.56
C PHE A 73 -41.17 -2.44 -2.15
N ASP A 74 -41.31 -1.36 -1.40
CA ASP A 74 -42.60 -0.84 -0.96
C ASP A 74 -43.55 -0.47 -2.10
N GLU A 75 -43.05 -0.09 -3.28
CA GLU A 75 -43.90 0.29 -4.43
C GLU A 75 -44.54 -0.91 -5.14
N HIS A 76 -43.99 -2.12 -5.01
CA HIS A 76 -44.42 -3.31 -5.78
C HIS A 76 -45.02 -4.45 -4.94
N ARG A 77 -45.15 -4.24 -3.62
CA ARG A 77 -45.55 -5.24 -2.62
C ARG A 77 -46.94 -5.84 -2.84
N SER A 78 -47.82 -5.16 -3.57
CA SER A 78 -49.21 -5.62 -3.83
C SER A 78 -49.36 -6.55 -5.04
N GLN A 79 -48.40 -6.59 -5.96
CA GLN A 79 -48.49 -7.36 -7.21
C GLN A 79 -47.51 -8.54 -7.28
N PHE A 80 -46.38 -8.44 -6.58
CA PHE A 80 -45.29 -9.40 -6.66
C PHE A 80 -44.95 -10.01 -5.30
N LYS A 81 -44.56 -11.30 -5.31
CA LYS A 81 -43.91 -11.98 -4.19
C LYS A 81 -42.40 -11.98 -4.41
N ILE A 82 -41.61 -11.98 -3.34
CA ILE A 82 -40.16 -12.12 -3.45
C ILE A 82 -39.83 -13.54 -3.92
N GLY A 83 -39.11 -13.67 -5.02
CA GLY A 83 -38.62 -14.94 -5.55
C GLY A 83 -37.31 -15.34 -4.89
N ARG A 84 -36.27 -14.50 -5.06
CA ARG A 84 -34.91 -14.76 -4.56
C ARG A 84 -34.25 -13.49 -4.02
N PHE A 85 -33.38 -13.68 -3.04
CA PHE A 85 -32.49 -12.65 -2.52
C PHE A 85 -31.08 -12.84 -3.07
N GLY A 86 -30.39 -11.74 -3.33
CA GLY A 86 -28.96 -11.68 -3.55
C GLY A 86 -28.27 -10.95 -2.39
N SER A 87 -26.96 -11.12 -2.27
CA SER A 87 -26.15 -10.39 -1.30
C SER A 87 -25.00 -9.64 -1.97
N ARG A 88 -24.56 -8.55 -1.36
CA ARG A 88 -23.38 -7.81 -1.81
C ARG A 88 -22.62 -7.25 -0.61
N ASN A 89 -21.31 -7.21 -0.73
CA ASN A 89 -20.45 -6.64 0.30
C ASN A 89 -20.18 -5.16 -0.02
N VAL A 90 -20.27 -4.31 1.00
CA VAL A 90 -20.09 -2.86 0.87
C VAL A 90 -18.82 -2.44 1.58
N TYR A 91 -17.98 -1.67 0.90
CA TYR A 91 -16.72 -1.20 1.44
C TYR A 91 -16.52 0.30 1.20
N THR A 92 -15.83 0.93 2.13
CA THR A 92 -15.20 2.23 1.89
C THR A 92 -13.95 2.04 1.04
N PHE A 93 -13.84 2.82 -0.02
CA PHE A 93 -12.75 2.78 -0.98
C PHE A 93 -12.02 4.13 -1.00
N ALA A 94 -10.74 4.11 -0.71
CA ALA A 94 -9.88 5.26 -0.93
C ALA A 94 -9.39 5.23 -2.37
N SER A 95 -10.00 6.02 -3.24
CA SER A 95 -9.48 6.16 -4.59
C SER A 95 -8.07 6.76 -4.54
N ILE A 96 -7.18 6.18 -5.31
CA ILE A 96 -5.91 6.82 -5.63
C ILE A 96 -6.16 7.46 -6.97
N PRO A 97 -6.33 8.79 -7.06
CA PRO A 97 -6.34 9.41 -8.36
C PRO A 97 -5.06 9.01 -9.07
N THR A 98 -5.17 8.77 -10.36
CA THR A 98 -4.09 8.34 -11.25
C THR A 98 -2.87 9.27 -11.23
N ASN A 99 -2.89 10.36 -10.46
CA ASN A 99 -1.80 11.31 -10.23
C ASN A 99 -1.68 11.87 -8.78
N THR A 100 -2.16 11.22 -7.69
CA THR A 100 -1.80 11.70 -6.32
C THR A 100 -0.43 11.21 -5.85
N LEU A 101 0.35 12.20 -5.43
CA LEU A 101 1.62 12.10 -4.74
C LEU A 101 1.43 11.74 -3.27
N PHE A 102 1.71 10.49 -2.89
CA PHE A 102 2.37 10.27 -1.60
C PHE A 102 3.86 10.57 -1.81
N GLY A 103 4.29 11.81 -1.53
CA GLY A 103 5.69 12.24 -1.68
C GLY A 103 6.10 12.54 -3.13
N THR A 104 6.37 13.80 -3.40
CA THR A 104 6.84 14.36 -4.68
C THR A 104 7.98 13.56 -5.34
N CYS A 105 7.70 12.94 -6.50
CA CYS A 105 8.62 12.89 -7.66
C CYS A 105 7.89 12.45 -8.94
N PHE A 106 7.44 13.43 -9.72
CA PHE A 106 7.11 13.24 -11.13
C PHE A 106 8.39 13.38 -11.95
N LEU A 107 8.76 12.31 -12.66
CA LEU A 107 9.61 12.42 -13.85
C LEU A 107 8.77 12.02 -15.06
N ASP A 108 7.76 12.85 -15.36
CA ASP A 108 7.29 13.01 -16.73
C ASP A 108 7.87 14.34 -17.23
N VAL A 109 9.11 14.28 -17.73
CA VAL A 109 9.64 15.36 -18.56
C VAL A 109 8.95 15.22 -19.90
N ASN A 110 7.74 15.79 -20.03
CA ASN A 110 7.09 16.29 -21.27
C ASN A 110 5.55 16.35 -21.17
N SER A 111 4.97 17.00 -20.15
CA SER A 111 3.62 17.56 -20.31
C SER A 111 3.48 18.88 -19.54
N GLU A 112 3.29 19.97 -20.30
CA GLU A 112 3.16 21.34 -19.77
C GLU A 112 1.76 21.68 -19.23
N ASP A 113 0.82 20.74 -19.16
CA ASP A 113 -0.54 21.02 -18.68
C ASP A 113 -1.10 19.84 -17.86
N LEU A 114 -0.86 19.85 -16.55
CA LEU A 114 -1.55 18.99 -15.59
C LEU A 114 -1.97 19.83 -14.37
N SER A 115 -2.99 20.67 -14.54
CA SER A 115 -3.71 21.25 -13.40
C SER A 115 -4.50 20.15 -12.70
N TYR A 116 -3.94 19.71 -11.58
CA TYR A 116 -4.44 18.72 -10.64
C TYR A 116 -5.80 19.09 -10.04
N ASN A 117 -6.71 18.11 -9.93
CA ASN A 117 -7.85 18.19 -9.02
C ASN A 117 -8.05 16.83 -8.34
N PRO A 118 -7.63 16.67 -7.08
CA PRO A 118 -7.82 15.42 -6.36
C PRO A 118 -9.30 15.28 -6.04
N CYS A 119 -9.84 14.09 -6.28
CA CYS A 119 -11.16 13.72 -5.77
C CYS A 119 -11.20 13.63 -4.23
N GLU A 120 -10.07 13.89 -3.54
CA GLU A 120 -9.91 13.68 -2.09
C GLU A 120 -10.36 14.88 -1.23
N ASP A 121 -10.46 16.10 -1.76
CA ASP A 121 -10.64 17.27 -0.89
C ASP A 121 -12.10 17.64 -0.58
N LYS A 122 -13.12 16.98 -1.17
CA LYS A 122 -14.54 17.32 -0.92
C LYS A 122 -15.55 16.17 -0.89
N PHE A 123 -15.18 14.94 -1.26
CA PHE A 123 -16.13 13.83 -1.27
C PHE A 123 -16.00 12.97 0.00
N GLU A 124 -17.10 12.79 0.73
CA GLU A 124 -17.19 11.72 1.73
C GLU A 124 -17.04 10.36 1.00
N ASP A 125 -16.21 9.50 1.60
CA ASP A 125 -16.01 8.07 1.35
C ASP A 125 -16.66 7.51 0.06
N CYS A 126 -15.85 7.33 -1.00
CA CYS A 126 -16.27 6.52 -2.14
C CYS A 126 -16.68 5.13 -1.65
N VAL A 127 -17.89 4.70 -1.99
CA VAL A 127 -18.41 3.39 -1.59
C VAL A 127 -18.31 2.45 -2.78
N ILE A 128 -17.71 1.28 -2.58
CA ILE A 128 -17.77 0.21 -3.57
C ILE A 128 -18.73 -0.88 -3.12
N LYS A 129 -19.51 -1.39 -4.06
CA LYS A 129 -20.44 -2.51 -3.86
C LYS A 129 -19.96 -3.69 -4.70
N LEU A 130 -19.59 -4.77 -4.02
CA LEU A 130 -19.06 -6.00 -4.61
C LEU A 130 -20.13 -7.09 -4.61
N TYR A 131 -20.36 -7.68 -5.77
CA TYR A 131 -21.41 -8.65 -6.01
C TYR A 131 -20.87 -10.07 -6.00
N ASP A 132 -21.72 -11.06 -5.71
CA ASP A 132 -21.33 -12.48 -5.74
C ASP A 132 -20.84 -12.95 -7.11
N PHE A 133 -21.24 -12.26 -8.19
CA PHE A 133 -20.79 -12.55 -9.55
C PHE A 133 -19.51 -11.80 -9.97
N THR A 134 -18.98 -10.92 -9.12
CA THR A 134 -17.76 -10.15 -9.42
C THR A 134 -16.57 -11.10 -9.55
N LYS A 135 -15.78 -10.94 -10.62
CA LYS A 135 -14.60 -11.79 -10.90
C LYS A 135 -13.30 -11.01 -10.85
N GLU A 136 -12.24 -11.69 -10.39
CA GLU A 136 -10.85 -11.20 -10.42
C GLU A 136 -10.28 -11.29 -11.85
N LEU A 137 -9.74 -10.18 -12.36
CA LEU A 137 -9.19 -10.02 -13.72
C LEU A 137 -7.69 -10.32 -13.76
N ASP A 138 -7.29 -11.56 -13.52
CA ASP A 138 -5.86 -11.91 -13.56
C ASP A 138 -5.32 -12.15 -14.98
N SER A 139 -6.20 -12.39 -15.96
CA SER A 139 -5.82 -12.79 -17.32
C SER A 139 -5.77 -11.65 -18.35
N PHE A 140 -6.09 -10.41 -17.98
CA PHE A 140 -6.16 -9.28 -18.90
C PHE A 140 -5.12 -8.21 -18.51
N GLU A 141 -4.15 -7.96 -19.38
CA GLU A 141 -3.07 -7.01 -19.11
C GLU A 141 -3.51 -5.54 -19.31
N ASP A 142 -4.45 -5.28 -20.22
CA ASP A 142 -4.96 -3.94 -20.54
C ASP A 142 -6.49 -3.91 -20.75
N PHE A 143 -7.09 -2.73 -20.55
CA PHE A 143 -8.55 -2.52 -20.62
C PHE A 143 -9.09 -2.63 -22.04
N GLU A 144 -8.28 -2.29 -23.05
CA GLU A 144 -8.68 -2.37 -24.46
C GLU A 144 -8.89 -3.82 -24.92
N ASP A 145 -8.21 -4.77 -24.28
CA ASP A 145 -8.38 -6.20 -24.56
C ASP A 145 -9.70 -6.76 -23.98
N LEU A 146 -10.34 -6.02 -23.08
CA LEU A 146 -11.57 -6.43 -22.43
C LEU A 146 -12.78 -5.91 -23.22
N ASN A 147 -13.46 -6.77 -23.98
CA ASN A 147 -14.75 -6.44 -24.59
C ASN A 147 -15.85 -6.34 -23.51
N LEU A 148 -15.91 -5.21 -22.82
CA LEU A 148 -16.82 -4.94 -21.71
C LEU A 148 -18.27 -5.27 -22.03
N SER A 149 -18.74 -5.02 -23.26
CA SER A 149 -20.14 -5.27 -23.63
C SER A 149 -20.48 -6.76 -23.64
N GLU A 150 -19.58 -7.59 -24.16
CA GLU A 150 -19.74 -9.04 -24.22
C GLU A 150 -19.51 -9.67 -22.86
N GLU A 151 -18.47 -9.24 -22.15
CA GLU A 151 -18.15 -9.70 -20.79
C GLU A 151 -19.24 -9.31 -19.78
N PHE A 152 -19.78 -8.10 -19.84
CA PHE A 152 -20.94 -7.70 -19.04
C PHE A 152 -22.18 -8.51 -19.39
N SER A 153 -22.43 -8.77 -20.68
CA SER A 153 -23.54 -9.64 -21.10
C SER A 153 -23.34 -11.06 -20.59
N ARG A 154 -22.12 -11.59 -20.61
CA ARG A 154 -21.77 -12.90 -20.07
C ARG A 154 -21.99 -12.95 -18.56
N VAL A 155 -21.53 -11.97 -17.80
CA VAL A 155 -21.74 -11.91 -16.34
C VAL A 155 -23.22 -11.82 -16.01
N LYS A 156 -23.96 -10.91 -16.67
CA LYS A 156 -25.41 -10.78 -16.54
C LYS A 156 -26.15 -12.08 -16.91
N ASN A 157 -25.65 -12.82 -17.90
CA ASN A 157 -26.24 -14.09 -18.32
C ASN A 157 -25.82 -15.28 -17.45
N CYS A 158 -24.59 -15.32 -16.92
CA CYS A 158 -24.12 -16.33 -15.97
C CYS A 158 -24.86 -16.25 -14.63
N SER A 159 -25.27 -15.04 -14.21
CA SER A 159 -26.17 -14.88 -13.07
C SER A 159 -27.58 -15.45 -13.30
N LEU A 160 -27.98 -15.74 -14.55
CA LEU A 160 -29.27 -16.39 -14.85
C LEU A 160 -29.27 -17.90 -14.54
N SER A 161 -28.08 -18.52 -14.39
CA SER A 161 -27.93 -19.98 -14.28
C SER A 161 -27.48 -20.48 -12.91
N TYR A 162 -27.24 -19.61 -11.92
CA TYR A 162 -26.80 -20.04 -10.58
C TYR A 162 -28.00 -20.45 -9.69
N SER A 163 -28.44 -21.69 -9.90
CA SER A 163 -29.04 -22.52 -8.85
C SER A 163 -28.14 -23.73 -8.66
N ASP A 164 -27.79 -24.03 -7.42
CA ASP A 164 -27.11 -25.25 -6.99
C ASP A 164 -25.71 -25.48 -7.56
N ASN A 165 -24.72 -24.82 -6.98
CA ASN A 165 -23.51 -25.51 -6.52
C ASN A 165 -22.74 -24.63 -5.54
N LYS A 166 -22.32 -25.21 -4.42
CA LYS A 166 -21.34 -24.65 -3.49
C LYS A 166 -20.00 -24.46 -4.22
N SER A 167 -19.86 -23.41 -5.02
CA SER A 167 -18.57 -23.01 -5.55
C SER A 167 -17.80 -22.32 -4.43
N GLN A 168 -16.83 -23.07 -3.94
CA GLN A 168 -15.80 -22.68 -2.99
C GLN A 168 -15.15 -21.33 -3.35
N VAL A 169 -14.80 -20.63 -2.27
CA VAL A 169 -14.03 -19.39 -2.17
C VAL A 169 -14.81 -18.14 -2.63
N LEU A 170 -15.58 -17.55 -1.70
CA LEU A 170 -15.83 -16.11 -1.75
C LEU A 170 -14.47 -15.44 -1.90
N HIS A 171 -14.28 -14.69 -2.99
CA HIS A 171 -13.08 -13.89 -3.19
C HIS A 171 -13.05 -12.78 -2.13
N GLU A 172 -12.53 -13.10 -0.94
CA GLU A 172 -12.47 -12.19 0.20
C GLU A 172 -11.42 -11.11 -0.08
N ILE A 173 -11.92 -9.93 -0.44
CA ILE A 173 -11.13 -8.71 -0.50
C ILE A 173 -10.83 -8.29 0.94
N LYS A 174 -9.57 -7.97 1.21
CA LYS A 174 -9.12 -7.63 2.57
C LYS A 174 -8.94 -6.14 2.74
N LEU A 175 -8.99 -5.71 4.00
CA LEU A 175 -8.62 -4.34 4.37
C LEU A 175 -7.19 -4.03 3.89
N ASN A 176 -7.01 -2.81 3.41
CA ASN A 176 -5.80 -2.26 2.83
C ASN A 176 -5.33 -2.93 1.53
N GLU A 177 -6.07 -3.89 0.97
CA GLU A 177 -5.78 -4.36 -0.39
C GLU A 177 -6.04 -3.24 -1.40
N MET A 178 -5.12 -3.14 -2.35
CA MET A 178 -5.22 -2.22 -3.47
C MET A 178 -5.92 -2.93 -4.62
N LEU A 179 -6.91 -2.28 -5.21
CA LEU A 179 -7.68 -2.81 -6.33
C LEU A 179 -7.66 -1.86 -7.52
N ASP A 180 -7.72 -2.46 -8.71
CA ASP A 180 -8.11 -1.84 -9.96
C ASP A 180 -9.52 -2.33 -10.29
N ILE A 181 -10.51 -1.45 -10.21
CA ILE A 181 -11.92 -1.80 -10.33
C ILE A 181 -12.49 -1.29 -11.65
N ILE A 182 -13.42 -2.07 -12.22
CA ILE A 182 -14.30 -1.65 -13.31
C ILE A 182 -15.71 -1.64 -12.76
N SER A 183 -16.38 -0.49 -12.85
CA SER A 183 -17.65 -0.26 -12.16
C SER A 183 -18.60 0.65 -12.92
N ILE A 184 -19.89 0.51 -12.61
CA ILE A 184 -20.93 1.49 -12.94
C ILE A 184 -21.02 2.48 -11.77
N VAL A 185 -21.27 3.75 -12.08
CA VAL A 185 -21.33 4.83 -11.08
C VAL A 185 -22.77 5.25 -10.82
N GLU A 186 -23.13 5.33 -9.54
CA GLU A 186 -24.39 5.87 -9.04
C GLU A 186 -24.09 7.05 -8.11
N PHE A 187 -24.86 8.14 -8.24
CA PHE A 187 -24.90 9.19 -7.23
C PHE A 187 -26.00 8.89 -6.24
N LYS A 188 -25.63 8.75 -4.96
CA LYS A 188 -26.59 8.62 -3.88
C LYS A 188 -26.61 9.90 -3.06
N GLU A 189 -27.79 10.50 -2.90
CA GLU A 189 -27.95 11.60 -1.95
C GLU A 189 -27.80 11.05 -0.53
N VAL A 190 -26.91 11.65 0.26
CA VAL A 190 -26.70 11.29 1.65
C VAL A 190 -27.80 11.99 2.45
N ASP A 191 -28.92 11.29 2.62
CA ASP A 191 -29.97 11.74 3.53
C ASP A 191 -29.41 11.85 4.95
N GLN A 192 -29.21 13.07 5.44
CA GLN A 192 -28.87 13.35 6.85
C GLN A 192 -29.99 12.94 7.84
N LYS A 193 -30.96 12.11 7.43
CA LYS A 193 -32.18 11.79 8.18
C LYS A 193 -32.39 10.31 8.49
N ASN A 194 -31.51 9.40 8.04
CA ASN A 194 -31.74 7.96 8.22
C ASN A 194 -31.04 7.32 9.43
N ASP A 195 -30.29 8.08 10.22
CA ASP A 195 -29.76 7.58 11.50
C ASP A 195 -30.85 7.46 12.60
N ASP A 196 -32.07 7.97 12.37
CA ASP A 196 -33.18 7.94 13.33
C ASP A 196 -34.22 6.81 13.08
N ILE A 197 -33.98 5.85 12.18
CA ILE A 197 -35.00 4.79 11.90
C ILE A 197 -34.95 3.61 12.90
N PHE A 198 -34.00 3.59 13.83
CA PHE A 198 -34.07 2.70 14.99
C PHE A 198 -34.02 3.49 16.30
N LEU A 199 -35.21 3.85 16.79
CA LEU A 199 -35.62 4.05 18.19
C LEU A 199 -36.46 5.31 18.35
N GLU A 200 -37.72 5.30 17.88
CA GLU A 200 -38.75 6.14 18.51
C GLU A 200 -40.15 5.64 18.15
N SER A 201 -40.55 4.54 18.77
CA SER A 201 -41.97 4.35 19.07
C SER A 201 -42.13 4.55 20.57
N HIS A 202 -42.89 5.58 20.93
CA HIS A 202 -43.34 6.00 22.27
C HIS A 202 -42.68 7.27 22.80
N PHE A 203 -43.04 8.43 22.26
CA PHE A 203 -43.39 9.57 23.12
C PHE A 203 -44.55 10.37 22.52
N ASP A 204 -45.52 10.61 23.39
CA ASP A 204 -46.79 11.25 23.11
C ASP A 204 -46.73 12.74 23.47
N SER A 205 -47.46 13.54 22.70
CA SER A 205 -47.98 14.88 23.02
C SER A 205 -47.03 16.09 23.17
N LYS A 206 -47.34 17.08 22.33
CA LYS A 206 -47.50 18.52 22.61
C LYS A 206 -46.26 19.39 22.86
N GLU A 207 -46.24 20.46 22.05
CA GLU A 207 -45.53 21.72 22.21
C GLU A 207 -44.01 21.70 22.01
N ARG A 208 -43.56 22.25 20.87
CA ARG A 208 -42.85 23.54 20.87
C ARG A 208 -42.77 24.16 19.48
N ASN A 209 -43.26 25.40 19.46
CA ASN A 209 -43.08 26.38 18.41
C ASN A 209 -41.62 26.83 18.30
N THR A 210 -41.29 27.31 17.09
CA THR A 210 -40.26 28.31 16.75
C THR A 210 -38.79 27.97 16.98
N CYS A 211 -38.16 27.40 15.95
CA CYS A 211 -36.88 27.84 15.43
C CYS A 211 -36.85 27.56 13.92
N LYS A 212 -36.91 28.60 13.08
CA LYS A 212 -36.51 28.47 11.67
C LYS A 212 -34.99 28.39 11.65
N TYR A 213 -34.44 27.18 11.71
CA TYR A 213 -33.12 26.92 11.18
C TYR A 213 -33.24 26.93 9.66
N VAL A 214 -32.78 28.01 9.03
CA VAL A 214 -32.33 27.94 7.64
C VAL A 214 -30.86 27.53 7.74
N GLU A 215 -30.62 26.23 7.91
CA GLU A 215 -29.36 25.68 7.41
C GLU A 215 -29.53 25.59 5.90
N GLU A 216 -28.67 26.28 5.16
CA GLU A 216 -28.42 25.90 3.77
C GLU A 216 -27.94 24.45 3.78
N LYS A 217 -28.88 23.52 3.57
CA LYS A 217 -28.57 22.12 3.40
C LYS A 217 -27.80 21.98 2.09
N GLU A 218 -26.47 21.93 2.19
CA GLU A 218 -25.69 21.32 1.12
C GLU A 218 -26.11 19.85 1.06
N SER A 219 -26.91 19.47 0.06
CA SER A 219 -27.12 18.07 -0.29
C SER A 219 -25.74 17.46 -0.52
N ARG A 220 -25.31 16.59 0.40
CA ARG A 220 -24.08 15.80 0.25
C ARG A 220 -24.40 14.60 -0.62
N TYR A 221 -23.55 14.31 -1.60
CA TYR A 221 -23.69 13.14 -2.47
C TYR A 221 -22.54 12.17 -2.20
N SER A 222 -22.82 10.88 -2.15
CA SER A 222 -21.82 9.82 -2.15
C SER A 222 -21.73 9.16 -3.53
N LEU A 223 -20.50 8.88 -3.95
CA LEU A 223 -20.23 8.12 -5.16
C LEU A 223 -20.27 6.63 -4.82
N VAL A 224 -21.21 5.92 -5.44
CA VAL A 224 -21.37 4.48 -5.29
C VAL A 224 -20.88 3.81 -6.57
N PHE A 225 -19.85 2.98 -6.42
CA PHE A 225 -19.26 2.20 -7.50
C PHE A 225 -19.75 0.76 -7.41
N HIS A 226 -20.59 0.37 -8.35
CA HIS A 226 -21.06 -1.00 -8.49
C HIS A 226 -20.00 -1.81 -9.25
N VAL A 227 -19.19 -2.56 -8.52
CA VAL A 227 -18.01 -3.24 -9.07
C VAL A 227 -18.43 -4.48 -9.84
N ILE A 228 -18.10 -4.51 -11.12
CA ILE A 228 -18.36 -5.65 -12.01
C ILE A 228 -17.14 -6.55 -12.05
N TYR A 229 -15.96 -5.96 -12.10
CA TYR A 229 -14.68 -6.64 -12.11
C TYR A 229 -13.66 -5.90 -11.26
N TYR A 230 -12.69 -6.63 -10.71
CA TYR A 230 -11.53 -6.01 -10.09
C TYR A 230 -10.26 -6.82 -10.35
N LYS A 231 -9.11 -6.22 -10.13
CA LYS A 231 -7.79 -6.87 -10.09
C LYS A 231 -7.06 -6.40 -8.84
N LYS A 232 -6.46 -7.32 -8.09
CA LYS A 232 -5.60 -6.96 -6.95
C LYS A 232 -4.27 -6.40 -7.45
N ILE A 233 -3.79 -5.35 -6.79
CA ILE A 233 -2.55 -4.65 -7.15
C ILE A 233 -1.49 -4.89 -6.07
N PRO A 234 -0.61 -5.89 -6.23
CA PRO A 234 0.36 -6.27 -5.20
C PRO A 234 1.59 -5.34 -5.10
N SER A 235 1.86 -4.51 -6.11
CA SER A 235 3.07 -3.68 -6.15
C SER A 235 2.90 -2.33 -6.85
N TYR A 236 1.92 -1.53 -6.41
CA TYR A 236 1.70 -0.20 -6.96
C TYR A 236 2.88 0.76 -6.73
N SER A 237 3.25 1.51 -7.76
CA SER A 237 4.11 2.69 -7.69
C SER A 237 3.56 3.81 -8.60
N PRO A 238 3.61 5.08 -8.19
CA PRO A 238 3.26 6.20 -9.08
C PRO A 238 4.36 6.50 -10.11
N ILE A 239 5.43 5.70 -10.18
CA ILE A 239 6.56 5.92 -11.09
C ILE A 239 6.36 5.13 -12.38
N ARG A 240 6.52 5.82 -13.51
CA ARG A 240 6.42 5.25 -14.86
C ARG A 240 7.63 5.68 -15.69
N CYS A 241 8.14 4.76 -16.50
CA CYS A 241 9.14 5.04 -17.51
C CYS A 241 8.95 4.08 -18.69
N VAL A 242 8.16 4.51 -19.67
CA VAL A 242 7.78 3.70 -20.84
C VAL A 242 9.02 3.29 -21.66
N GLU A 243 10.00 4.18 -21.79
CA GLU A 243 11.25 3.93 -22.54
C GLU A 243 12.07 2.75 -21.98
N VAL A 244 11.98 2.53 -20.66
CA VAL A 244 12.68 1.45 -19.95
C VAL A 244 11.80 0.20 -19.82
N GLY A 245 10.52 0.28 -20.23
CA GLY A 245 9.54 -0.78 -20.08
C GLY A 245 8.98 -0.92 -18.67
N TYR A 246 9.11 0.11 -17.82
CA TYR A 246 8.59 0.08 -16.45
C TYR A 246 7.30 0.90 -16.34
N ASP A 247 6.23 0.25 -15.90
CA ASP A 247 4.96 0.91 -15.58
C ASP A 247 4.50 0.52 -14.17
N GLY A 248 4.96 1.30 -13.18
CA GLY A 248 4.60 1.10 -11.79
C GLY A 248 3.11 1.28 -11.51
N PHE A 249 2.38 2.02 -12.35
CA PHE A 249 0.95 2.22 -12.18
C PHE A 249 0.19 0.92 -12.39
N LYS A 250 0.62 0.07 -13.33
CA LYS A 250 0.03 -1.27 -13.51
C LYS A 250 0.12 -2.11 -12.22
N GLY A 251 1.14 -1.83 -11.40
CA GLY A 251 1.32 -2.40 -10.07
C GLY A 251 1.43 -3.93 -10.02
N ASN A 252 1.85 -4.52 -11.14
CA ASN A 252 2.10 -5.94 -11.28
C ASN A 252 3.30 -6.35 -10.40
N ALA A 253 3.21 -7.53 -9.78
CA ALA A 253 4.38 -8.16 -9.19
C ALA A 253 5.27 -8.69 -10.33
N LEU A 254 6.56 -8.35 -10.31
CA LEU A 254 7.49 -8.74 -11.35
C LEU A 254 8.40 -9.88 -10.86
N PRO A 255 8.59 -10.95 -11.65
CA PRO A 255 9.56 -11.99 -11.29
C PRO A 255 10.99 -11.44 -11.41
N PRO A 256 11.99 -12.04 -10.72
CA PRO A 256 13.37 -11.55 -10.70
C PRO A 256 13.97 -11.33 -12.09
N LYS A 257 13.68 -12.23 -13.04
CA LYS A 257 14.12 -12.13 -14.43
C LYS A 257 13.66 -10.84 -15.11
N HIS A 258 12.36 -10.54 -15.00
CA HIS A 258 11.79 -9.33 -15.63
C HIS A 258 12.34 -8.06 -14.96
N VAL A 259 12.54 -8.07 -13.64
CA VAL A 259 13.21 -6.96 -12.94
C VAL A 259 14.61 -6.73 -13.49
N CYS A 260 15.42 -7.79 -13.64
CA CYS A 260 16.76 -7.70 -14.23
C CYS A 260 16.75 -7.22 -15.69
N GLU A 261 15.77 -7.64 -16.51
CA GLU A 261 15.60 -7.16 -17.89
C GLU A 261 15.33 -5.65 -17.92
N ILE A 262 14.44 -5.14 -17.07
CA ILE A 262 14.13 -3.71 -16.94
C ILE A 262 15.35 -2.93 -16.43
N LEU A 263 16.08 -3.45 -15.44
CA LEU A 263 17.31 -2.82 -14.93
C LEU A 263 18.38 -2.71 -16.01
N ASN A 264 18.54 -3.74 -16.84
CA ASN A 264 19.46 -3.68 -17.98
C ASN A 264 19.01 -2.66 -19.03
N SER A 265 17.69 -2.52 -19.27
CA SER A 265 17.13 -1.47 -20.13
C SER A 265 17.37 -0.08 -19.55
N LEU A 266 17.24 0.09 -18.23
CA LEU A 266 17.54 1.36 -17.54
C LEU A 266 18.98 1.80 -17.78
N ILE A 267 19.95 0.88 -17.63
CA ILE A 267 21.37 1.16 -17.91
C ILE A 267 21.54 1.59 -19.37
N LYS A 268 21.03 0.80 -20.32
CA LYS A 268 21.19 1.08 -21.76
C LYS A 268 20.59 2.41 -22.19
N VAL A 269 19.43 2.77 -21.65
CA VAL A 269 18.66 3.95 -22.08
C VAL A 269 19.06 5.21 -21.33
N LYS A 270 19.28 5.12 -20.01
CA LYS A 270 19.48 6.28 -19.13
C LYS A 270 20.90 6.44 -18.62
N PHE A 271 21.72 5.40 -18.65
CA PHE A 271 23.10 5.42 -18.18
C PHE A 271 24.06 4.76 -19.18
N PRO A 272 24.18 5.25 -20.42
CA PRO A 272 24.96 4.61 -21.47
C PRO A 272 26.47 4.51 -21.17
N ASN A 273 26.95 5.27 -20.18
CA ASN A 273 28.34 5.25 -19.72
C ASN A 273 28.63 4.15 -18.68
N LEU A 274 27.61 3.48 -18.15
CA LEU A 274 27.76 2.37 -17.20
C LEU A 274 27.75 1.04 -17.95
N GLU A 275 28.64 0.13 -17.57
CA GLU A 275 28.75 -1.18 -18.21
C GLU A 275 27.71 -2.16 -17.63
N THR A 276 27.45 -2.08 -16.32
CA THR A 276 26.63 -3.05 -15.60
C THR A 276 25.67 -2.40 -14.60
N VAL A 277 24.63 -3.15 -14.22
CA VAL A 277 23.73 -2.76 -13.12
C VAL A 277 24.48 -2.64 -11.78
N ALA A 278 25.56 -3.41 -11.60
CA ALA A 278 26.42 -3.31 -10.41
C ALA A 278 27.15 -1.95 -10.31
N ASP A 279 27.44 -1.29 -11.43
CA ASP A 279 28.02 0.05 -11.43
C ASP A 279 27.01 1.08 -10.93
N LEU A 280 25.75 0.98 -11.37
CA LEU A 280 24.64 1.80 -10.89
C LEU A 280 24.39 1.58 -9.39
N TYR A 281 24.48 0.34 -8.93
CA TYR A 281 24.42 0.01 -7.50
C TYR A 281 25.51 0.73 -6.71
N ASN A 282 26.77 0.60 -7.13
CA ASN A 282 27.91 1.23 -6.45
C ASN A 282 27.80 2.76 -6.46
N MET A 283 27.39 3.34 -7.59
CA MET A 283 27.16 4.78 -7.73
C MET A 283 26.03 5.27 -6.82
N THR A 284 24.96 4.48 -6.67
CA THR A 284 23.86 4.77 -5.74
C THR A 284 24.32 4.75 -4.29
N VAL A 285 25.05 3.72 -3.87
CA VAL A 285 25.61 3.64 -2.51
C VAL A 285 26.56 4.81 -2.25
N HIS A 286 27.41 5.17 -3.22
CA HIS A 286 28.29 6.33 -3.12
C HIS A 286 27.52 7.64 -2.95
N TYR A 287 26.49 7.85 -3.76
CA TYR A 287 25.63 9.03 -3.66
C TYR A 287 24.96 9.14 -2.29
N ILE A 288 24.37 8.05 -1.77
CA ILE A 288 23.74 8.04 -0.45
C ILE A 288 24.79 8.31 0.65
N ALA A 289 25.98 7.70 0.54
CA ALA A 289 27.06 7.92 1.48
C ALA A 289 27.50 9.38 1.55
N LYS A 290 27.64 10.05 0.39
CA LYS A 290 28.05 11.45 0.30
C LYS A 290 26.95 12.43 0.68
N SER A 291 25.72 12.21 0.20
CA SER A 291 24.61 13.15 0.36
C SER A 291 23.91 13.05 1.72
N VAL A 292 23.87 11.85 2.32
CA VAL A 292 23.11 11.61 3.56
C VAL A 292 24.04 11.21 4.71
N CYS A 293 24.93 10.25 4.49
CA CYS A 293 25.62 9.52 5.55
C CYS A 293 27.05 9.98 5.87
N GLU A 294 27.48 11.16 5.40
CA GLU A 294 28.81 11.73 5.70
C GLU A 294 29.97 10.74 5.48
N ASP A 295 30.02 10.13 4.29
CA ASP A 295 31.01 9.11 3.90
C ASP A 295 30.89 7.75 4.61
N ASN A 296 29.80 7.50 5.34
CA ASN A 296 29.52 6.18 5.89
C ASN A 296 28.86 5.26 4.85
N TYR A 297 29.69 4.55 4.08
CA TYR A 297 29.25 3.62 3.02
C TYR A 297 28.49 2.40 3.55
N VAL A 298 28.82 1.92 4.76
CA VAL A 298 28.12 0.80 5.38
C VAL A 298 26.67 1.22 5.65
N LEU A 299 26.46 2.34 6.33
CA LEU A 299 25.14 2.89 6.60
C LEU A 299 24.35 3.16 5.31
N ALA A 300 24.99 3.75 4.31
CA ALA A 300 24.37 4.02 3.01
C ALA A 300 23.85 2.74 2.32
N GLU A 301 24.65 1.68 2.37
CA GLU A 301 24.28 0.39 1.79
C GLU A 301 23.11 -0.27 2.55
N TYR A 302 23.11 -0.25 3.88
CA TYR A 302 21.97 -0.76 4.66
C TYR A 302 20.69 0.06 4.47
N ILE A 303 20.78 1.38 4.33
CA ILE A 303 19.62 2.22 3.98
C ILE A 303 19.05 1.77 2.63
N LEU A 304 19.90 1.62 1.61
CA LEU A 304 19.46 1.17 0.29
C LEU A 304 18.84 -0.24 0.31
N LEU A 305 19.44 -1.17 1.06
CA LEU A 305 18.90 -2.52 1.20
C LEU A 305 17.56 -2.52 1.95
N CYS A 306 17.42 -1.68 2.99
CA CYS A 306 16.18 -1.57 3.76
C CYS A 306 15.04 -0.99 2.93
N ILE A 307 15.28 0.08 2.15
CA ILE A 307 14.21 0.73 1.34
C ILE A 307 13.79 -0.13 0.14
N CYS A 308 14.69 -0.92 -0.43
CA CYS A 308 14.41 -1.78 -1.60
C CYS A 308 13.91 -3.17 -1.23
N ASN A 309 13.99 -3.57 0.04
CA ASN A 309 13.59 -4.90 0.46
C ASN A 309 12.09 -5.14 0.25
N ARG A 310 11.76 -6.33 -0.23
CA ARG A 310 10.39 -6.84 -0.35
C ARG A 310 10.29 -8.18 0.34
N ARG A 311 9.19 -8.41 1.05
CA ARG A 311 8.91 -9.68 1.72
C ARG A 311 7.52 -10.17 1.35
N LYS A 312 7.43 -11.48 1.09
CA LYS A 312 6.12 -12.12 0.94
C LYS A 312 5.47 -12.27 2.31
N LEU A 313 4.27 -11.71 2.49
CA LEU A 313 3.51 -11.79 3.75
C LEU A 313 3.05 -13.22 4.08
N LYS A 314 2.84 -14.06 3.06
CA LYS A 314 2.47 -15.47 3.21
C LYS A 314 3.34 -16.35 2.35
N PHE A 315 3.91 -17.39 2.95
CA PHE A 315 4.57 -18.47 2.23
C PHE A 315 3.88 -19.79 2.55
N GLU A 316 3.58 -20.57 1.51
CA GLU A 316 3.09 -21.93 1.62
C GLU A 316 4.28 -22.86 1.80
N SER A 317 4.40 -23.46 2.99
CA SER A 317 5.34 -24.54 3.21
C SER A 317 4.90 -25.75 2.39
N ARG A 318 5.83 -26.39 1.67
CA ARG A 318 5.56 -27.65 0.93
C ARG A 318 5.18 -28.83 1.83
N ASN A 319 5.27 -28.68 3.16
CA ASN A 319 4.95 -29.75 4.11
C ASN A 319 3.63 -29.46 4.83
N GLU A 320 2.70 -30.40 4.65
CA GLU A 320 1.32 -30.48 5.15
C GLU A 320 1.18 -30.31 6.67
N VAL A 321 1.17 -29.07 7.16
CA VAL A 321 0.36 -28.56 8.29
C VAL A 321 0.29 -27.05 8.05
N ASP A 322 -0.89 -26.43 8.19
CA ASP A 322 -1.18 -24.99 8.07
C ASP A 322 -0.39 -24.07 9.03
N ASN A 323 0.94 -24.17 9.05
CA ASN A 323 1.84 -23.26 9.73
C ASN A 323 2.42 -22.31 8.68
N HIS A 324 1.73 -21.20 8.45
CA HIS A 324 2.31 -20.06 7.73
C HIS A 324 3.46 -19.49 8.56
N TYR A 325 4.70 -19.82 8.19
CA TYR A 325 5.88 -19.18 8.76
C TYR A 325 5.95 -17.73 8.27
N LYS A 326 6.03 -16.79 9.21
CA LYS A 326 6.11 -15.35 8.94
C LYS A 326 7.54 -14.90 9.19
N LEU A 327 8.18 -14.34 8.17
CA LEU A 327 9.48 -13.70 8.33
C LEU A 327 9.28 -12.36 9.06
N PRO A 328 10.11 -12.04 10.07
CA PRO A 328 10.02 -10.77 10.76
C PRO A 328 10.24 -9.61 9.77
N PRO A 329 9.73 -8.40 10.07
CA PRO A 329 10.03 -7.22 9.28
C PRO A 329 11.53 -6.92 9.30
N ILE A 330 12.04 -6.29 8.24
CA ILE A 330 13.36 -5.66 8.32
C ILE A 330 13.20 -4.37 9.12
N VAL A 331 14.02 -4.26 10.16
CA VAL A 331 14.14 -3.08 10.98
C VAL A 331 15.60 -2.66 10.96
N LEU A 332 15.87 -1.46 10.45
CA LEU A 332 17.18 -0.83 10.48
C LEU A 332 17.18 0.21 11.60
N HIS A 333 17.98 -0.02 12.63
CA HIS A 333 18.16 0.95 13.71
C HIS A 333 19.42 1.79 13.42
N ILE A 334 19.25 3.09 13.35
CA ILE A 334 20.33 4.06 13.17
C ILE A 334 20.46 4.86 14.46
N SER A 335 21.60 4.68 15.14
CA SER A 335 21.85 5.26 16.46
C SER A 335 22.79 6.46 16.39
N PHE A 336 22.71 7.30 17.43
CA PHE A 336 23.44 8.57 17.55
C PHE A 336 23.15 9.56 16.41
N CYS A 337 21.88 9.62 16.01
CA CYS A 337 21.37 10.53 15.00
C CYS A 337 21.39 11.98 15.51
N ASP A 338 22.04 12.87 14.76
CA ASP A 338 21.87 14.31 14.94
C ASP A 338 20.76 14.88 14.05
N LYS A 339 20.31 16.10 14.37
CA LYS A 339 19.24 16.78 13.62
C LYS A 339 19.58 17.02 12.14
N GLY A 340 20.86 17.17 11.82
CA GLY A 340 21.33 17.36 10.44
C GLY A 340 21.15 16.10 9.60
N PHE A 341 21.56 14.95 10.15
CA PHE A 341 21.35 13.64 9.54
C PHE A 341 19.87 13.35 9.33
N VAL A 342 19.05 13.51 10.39
CA VAL A 342 17.59 13.26 10.31
C VAL A 342 16.97 14.08 9.19
N LYS A 343 17.33 15.36 9.08
CA LYS A 343 16.86 16.24 8.01
C LYS A 343 17.28 15.76 6.62
N ARG A 344 18.58 15.45 6.41
CA ARG A 344 19.08 14.96 5.11
C ARG A 344 18.42 13.64 4.72
N LEU A 345 18.25 12.73 5.67
CA LEU A 345 17.57 11.45 5.44
C LEU A 345 16.10 11.67 5.07
N ARG A 346 15.38 12.55 5.78
CA ARG A 346 13.99 12.89 5.49
C ARG A 346 13.85 13.44 4.08
N GLU A 347 14.69 14.40 3.69
CA GLU A 347 14.70 14.98 2.34
C GLU A 347 15.02 13.94 1.26
N PHE A 348 16.00 13.06 1.50
CA PHE A 348 16.36 11.97 0.60
C PHE A 348 15.20 10.98 0.41
N LEU A 349 14.59 10.52 1.51
CA LEU A 349 13.53 9.52 1.44
C LEU A 349 12.24 10.09 0.83
N GLN A 350 11.82 11.29 1.21
CA GLN A 350 10.63 11.95 0.65
C GLN A 350 10.74 12.20 -0.85
N ARG A 351 11.97 12.40 -1.36
CA ARG A 351 12.24 12.56 -2.78
C ARG A 351 12.19 11.23 -3.53
N ASN A 352 12.78 10.16 -2.99
CA ASN A 352 13.02 8.94 -3.76
C ASN A 352 12.01 7.82 -3.49
N ILE A 353 11.24 7.92 -2.41
CA ILE A 353 10.30 6.87 -1.97
C ILE A 353 8.87 7.38 -2.09
N SER A 354 8.06 6.67 -2.85
CA SER A 354 6.66 7.00 -3.13
C SER A 354 5.67 6.65 -2.02
N ARG A 355 6.10 5.90 -0.99
CA ARG A 355 5.25 5.50 0.14
C ARG A 355 6.07 5.49 1.41
N ILE A 356 6.07 6.64 2.10
CA ILE A 356 6.76 6.82 3.36
C ILE A 356 5.82 7.40 4.42
N THR A 357 5.80 6.77 5.60
CA THR A 357 5.16 7.30 6.81
C THR A 357 6.24 7.68 7.80
N TRP A 358 6.26 8.93 8.24
CA TRP A 358 7.17 9.42 9.26
C TRP A 358 6.43 9.60 10.59
N LEU A 359 6.90 8.96 11.65
CA LEU A 359 6.32 9.02 12.99
C LEU A 359 7.31 9.68 13.94
N ASP A 360 6.96 10.87 14.42
CA ASP A 360 7.70 11.56 15.46
C ASP A 360 7.20 11.07 16.84
N LEU A 361 8.12 10.69 17.73
CA LEU A 361 7.82 10.10 19.04
C LEU A 361 7.81 11.12 20.18
N ASP A 362 7.55 12.39 19.86
CA ASP A 362 7.36 13.42 20.88
C ASP A 362 6.09 13.16 21.70
N ILE A 363 6.12 13.58 22.97
CA ILE A 363 5.04 13.33 23.93
C ILE A 363 3.70 13.89 23.44
N SER A 364 3.71 15.05 22.77
CA SER A 364 2.49 15.71 22.33
C SER A 364 1.80 14.92 21.23
N THR A 365 2.55 14.45 20.23
CA THR A 365 2.05 13.60 19.15
C THR A 365 1.56 12.28 19.73
N MET A 366 2.35 11.64 20.59
CA MET A 366 2.01 10.33 21.14
C MET A 366 0.77 10.34 22.04
N ASN A 367 0.57 11.39 22.84
CA ASN A 367 -0.58 11.45 23.75
C ASN A 367 -1.87 11.97 23.10
N ASN A 368 -1.79 12.73 22.00
CA ASN A 368 -2.96 13.39 21.40
C ASN A 368 -3.42 12.79 20.07
N SER A 369 -2.58 11.99 19.40
CA SER A 369 -2.94 11.40 18.09
C SER A 369 -3.42 9.95 18.21
N HIS A 370 -4.30 9.56 17.28
CA HIS A 370 -4.60 8.16 17.01
C HIS A 370 -3.80 7.72 15.80
N ILE A 371 -2.70 6.99 16.02
CA ILE A 371 -1.84 6.57 14.90
C ILE A 371 -2.43 5.36 14.16
N THR A 372 -3.32 4.59 14.79
CA THR A 372 -4.01 3.46 14.17
C THR A 372 -5.47 3.78 13.86
N PRO A 373 -6.06 3.10 12.85
CA PRO A 373 -7.49 3.20 12.60
C PRO A 373 -8.32 2.79 13.79
N HIS A 374 -9.41 3.51 14.02
CA HIS A 374 -10.37 3.16 15.05
C HIS A 374 -11.79 3.56 14.64
N PHE A 375 -12.77 2.86 15.19
CA PHE A 375 -14.17 3.23 15.08
C PHE A 375 -14.50 4.35 16.07
N ASP A 376 -15.00 5.48 15.55
CA ASP A 376 -15.55 6.58 16.33
C ASP A 376 -17.06 6.34 16.49
N GLU A 377 -17.48 6.02 17.72
CA GLU A 377 -18.89 5.76 18.06
C GLU A 377 -19.76 7.00 17.92
N GLU A 378 -19.24 8.20 18.19
CA GLU A 378 -20.01 9.45 18.10
C GLU A 378 -20.31 9.81 16.64
N LYS A 379 -19.34 9.57 15.75
CA LYS A 379 -19.48 9.82 14.31
C LYS A 379 -19.96 8.60 13.53
N ASN A 380 -20.22 7.48 14.22
CA ASN A 380 -20.60 6.19 13.65
C ASN A 380 -19.75 5.79 12.43
N LYS A 381 -18.43 6.03 12.49
CA LYS A 381 -17.54 5.79 11.35
C LYS A 381 -16.13 5.46 11.79
N PHE A 382 -15.41 4.77 10.91
CA PHE A 382 -13.99 4.60 11.10
C PHE A 382 -13.21 5.89 10.80
N ILE A 383 -12.32 6.24 11.71
CA ILE A 383 -11.32 7.28 11.52
C ILE A 383 -10.00 6.62 11.11
N THR A 384 -9.41 7.16 10.06
CA THR A 384 -8.11 6.72 9.55
C THR A 384 -6.99 7.17 10.49
N GLY A 385 -6.00 6.31 10.71
CA GLY A 385 -4.78 6.64 11.44
C GLY A 385 -3.59 6.72 10.50
N SER A 386 -2.47 7.34 10.93
CA SER A 386 -1.24 7.44 10.13
C SER A 386 -0.63 6.09 9.73
N LEU A 387 -0.96 5.02 10.46
CA LEU A 387 -0.56 3.64 10.17
C LEU A 387 -1.56 2.88 9.26
N GLN A 388 -2.56 3.56 8.70
CA GLN A 388 -3.40 3.00 7.64
C GLN A 388 -2.82 3.30 6.28
N PHE A 389 -2.14 2.32 5.73
CA PHE A 389 -1.56 2.37 4.41
C PHE A 389 -1.80 1.04 3.68
N PRO A 390 -1.59 0.99 2.36
CA PRO A 390 -1.78 -0.23 1.58
C PRO A 390 -1.05 -1.43 2.16
N LEU A 391 -1.54 -2.63 1.86
CA LEU A 391 -0.99 -3.87 2.39
C LEU A 391 0.50 -4.07 2.07
N TYR A 392 0.99 -3.45 1.01
CA TYR A 392 2.29 -3.72 0.41
C TYR A 392 3.16 -2.48 0.23
N ARG A 393 4.48 -2.68 0.24
CA ARG A 393 5.51 -1.68 -0.16
C ARG A 393 5.50 -0.39 0.66
N ASN A 394 5.49 -0.51 1.98
CA ASN A 394 5.53 0.64 2.88
C ASN A 394 6.92 0.82 3.50
N LEU A 395 7.35 2.07 3.63
CA LEU A 395 8.48 2.45 4.46
C LEU A 395 7.97 3.28 5.65
N VAL A 396 8.28 2.84 6.87
CA VAL A 396 7.94 3.57 8.08
C VAL A 396 9.22 4.03 8.77
N VAL A 397 9.30 5.33 9.04
CA VAL A 397 10.40 5.91 9.81
C VAL A 397 9.89 6.28 11.19
N VAL A 398 10.52 5.73 12.22
CA VAL A 398 10.21 5.99 13.63
C VAL A 398 11.33 6.88 14.18
N ASP A 399 11.00 8.13 14.47
CA ASP A 399 11.97 9.14 14.90
C ASP A 399 11.95 9.32 16.43
N GLU A 400 12.77 8.51 17.11
CA GLU A 400 13.02 8.60 18.55
C GLU A 400 13.96 9.77 18.91
N THR A 401 14.55 10.49 17.94
CA THR A 401 15.38 11.68 18.23
C THR A 401 14.56 12.86 18.76
N THR A 402 13.24 12.79 18.57
CA THR A 402 12.26 13.76 19.08
C THR A 402 11.74 13.39 20.47
N LEU A 403 12.14 12.23 21.01
CA LEU A 403 11.69 11.73 22.30
C LEU A 403 12.18 12.66 23.42
N GLN A 404 11.26 13.01 24.32
CA GLN A 404 11.52 13.95 25.42
C GLN A 404 11.22 13.28 26.76
N GLU A 405 11.85 13.75 27.83
CA GLU A 405 11.49 13.35 29.18
C GLU A 405 10.06 13.80 29.52
N GLY A 406 9.26 12.89 30.06
CA GLY A 406 7.90 13.15 30.52
C GLY A 406 7.04 11.89 30.55
N GLU A 407 5.74 12.05 30.78
CA GLU A 407 4.81 10.94 30.96
C GLU A 407 3.95 10.69 29.72
N LEU A 408 3.96 9.43 29.26
CA LEU A 408 2.96 8.97 28.31
C LEU A 408 1.65 8.72 29.04
N ALA A 409 0.58 9.35 28.55
CA ALA A 409 -0.78 9.03 28.93
C ALA A 409 -1.17 7.65 28.38
N SER A 410 -2.37 7.17 28.74
CA SER A 410 -2.91 5.90 28.23
C SER A 410 -2.82 5.79 26.69
N ARG A 411 -3.14 6.88 25.99
CA ARG A 411 -3.02 6.96 24.51
C ARG A 411 -1.58 6.80 24.03
N GLY A 412 -0.63 7.45 24.69
CA GLY A 412 0.80 7.33 24.35
C GLY A 412 1.31 5.90 24.53
N ILE A 413 0.89 5.22 25.60
CA ILE A 413 1.24 3.82 25.85
C ILE A 413 0.64 2.91 24.76
N GLU A 414 -0.62 3.14 24.38
CA GLU A 414 -1.28 2.41 23.30
C GLU A 414 -0.56 2.61 21.96
N ASN A 415 -0.24 3.86 21.62
CA ASN A 415 0.50 4.20 20.41
C ASN A 415 1.88 3.52 20.38
N MET A 416 2.63 3.54 21.49
CA MET A 416 3.90 2.81 21.59
C MET A 416 3.73 1.30 21.38
N SER A 417 2.68 0.70 21.95
CA SER A 417 2.36 -0.72 21.75
C SER A 417 2.05 -1.02 20.28
N ASN A 418 1.33 -0.13 19.59
CA ASN A 418 1.00 -0.28 18.18
C ASN A 418 2.24 -0.15 17.28
N ILE A 419 3.15 0.78 17.56
CA ILE A 419 4.44 0.88 16.86
C ILE A 419 5.28 -0.38 17.10
N ALA A 420 5.35 -0.86 18.35
CA ALA A 420 6.06 -2.10 18.66
C ALA A 420 5.46 -3.32 17.94
N SER A 421 4.13 -3.37 17.79
CA SER A 421 3.46 -4.41 17.02
C SER A 421 3.82 -4.36 15.53
N LEU A 422 3.86 -3.17 14.95
CA LEU A 422 4.27 -2.96 13.56
C LEU A 422 5.73 -3.40 13.34
N VAL A 423 6.64 -2.90 14.18
CA VAL A 423 8.09 -3.11 14.04
C VAL A 423 8.47 -4.57 14.27
N ASN A 424 7.88 -5.25 15.26
CA ASN A 424 8.26 -6.62 15.60
C ASN A 424 7.47 -7.68 14.82
N TYR A 425 6.22 -7.41 14.47
CA TYR A 425 5.31 -8.41 13.88
C TYR A 425 4.78 -8.03 12.50
N GLY A 426 4.94 -6.78 12.06
CA GLY A 426 4.36 -6.31 10.81
C GLY A 426 2.83 -6.21 10.87
N ARG A 427 2.28 -5.79 12.03
CA ARG A 427 0.83 -5.71 12.24
C ARG A 427 0.41 -4.39 12.84
N VAL A 428 -0.69 -3.84 12.33
CA VAL A 428 -1.35 -2.63 12.82
C VAL A 428 -2.69 -3.03 13.43
N ASN A 429 -2.94 -2.63 14.68
CA ASN A 429 -4.17 -2.98 15.39
C ASN A 429 -5.26 -1.95 15.10
N TYR A 430 -6.38 -2.41 14.54
CA TYR A 430 -7.55 -1.58 14.25
C TYR A 430 -8.47 -1.62 15.45
N GLY A 431 -8.79 -0.45 16.01
CA GLY A 431 -9.62 -0.31 17.20
C GLY A 431 -11.11 -0.39 16.88
N PHE A 432 -11.81 -1.31 17.53
CA PHE A 432 -13.26 -1.28 17.69
C PHE A 432 -13.57 -1.00 19.16
N PRO A 433 -14.80 -0.57 19.52
CA PRO A 433 -15.11 -0.22 20.91
C PRO A 433 -14.86 -1.36 21.91
N ALA A 434 -15.05 -2.61 21.48
CA ALA A 434 -14.94 -3.79 22.33
C ALA A 434 -13.66 -4.63 22.12
N TYR A 435 -12.96 -4.49 20.99
CA TYR A 435 -11.81 -5.33 20.65
C TYR A 435 -10.90 -4.66 19.61
N GLN A 436 -9.72 -5.22 19.41
CA GLN A 436 -8.80 -4.80 18.35
C GLN A 436 -8.62 -5.92 17.33
N VAL A 437 -8.52 -5.55 16.05
CA VAL A 437 -8.25 -6.48 14.95
C VAL A 437 -6.83 -6.23 14.42
N PRO A 438 -5.91 -7.20 14.54
CA PRO A 438 -4.57 -7.05 13.98
C PRO A 438 -4.60 -7.26 12.46
N ILE A 439 -4.27 -6.21 11.71
CA ILE A 439 -4.14 -6.25 10.24
C ILE A 439 -2.67 -6.38 9.89
N GLU A 440 -2.33 -7.37 9.06
CA GLU A 440 -0.94 -7.57 8.60
C GLU A 440 -0.56 -6.52 7.56
N THR A 441 0.71 -6.14 7.51
CA THR A 441 1.21 -5.22 6.50
C THR A 441 2.68 -5.45 6.18
N GLU A 442 3.05 -5.23 4.93
CA GLU A 442 4.43 -5.21 4.48
C GLU A 442 5.01 -3.81 4.66
N ALA A 443 5.71 -3.62 5.78
CA ALA A 443 6.44 -2.39 6.08
C ALA A 443 7.90 -2.71 6.42
N ASN A 444 8.83 -2.04 5.76
CA ASN A 444 10.21 -1.92 6.22
C ASN A 444 10.27 -0.75 7.20
N ASN A 445 11.09 -0.88 8.24
CA ASN A 445 11.16 0.12 9.31
C ASN A 445 12.57 0.67 9.45
N ILE A 446 12.70 2.00 9.52
CA ILE A 446 13.92 2.68 9.92
C ILE A 446 13.66 3.36 11.25
N ILE A 447 14.45 3.06 12.26
CA ILE A 447 14.34 3.66 13.59
C ILE A 447 15.53 4.58 13.79
N LEU A 448 15.28 5.82 14.18
CA LEU A 448 16.30 6.84 14.43
C LEU A 448 16.33 7.15 15.92
N SER A 449 17.48 7.00 16.58
CA SER A 449 17.65 7.40 17.99
C SER A 449 18.83 8.35 18.16
N ASP A 450 18.71 9.30 19.08
CA ASP A 450 19.78 10.25 19.43
C ASP A 450 20.89 9.60 20.26
N ASN A 451 20.59 8.44 20.84
CA ASN A 451 21.47 7.65 21.69
C ASN A 451 21.70 6.24 21.08
N GLY A 452 22.44 5.39 21.80
CA GLY A 452 22.83 4.06 21.35
C GLY A 452 21.77 2.95 21.47
N LYS A 453 20.55 3.24 21.93
CA LYS A 453 19.49 2.25 22.12
C LYS A 453 18.16 2.78 21.59
N SER A 454 17.38 1.90 20.98
CA SER A 454 15.99 2.19 20.66
C SER A 454 15.05 1.64 21.74
N VAL A 455 13.95 2.36 21.97
CA VAL A 455 12.88 1.96 22.89
C VAL A 455 11.99 0.88 22.27
N VAL A 456 11.89 0.83 20.93
CA VAL A 456 10.94 -0.02 20.20
C VAL A 456 11.59 -1.29 19.63
N CYS A 457 12.89 -1.27 19.30
CA CYS A 457 13.58 -2.44 18.76
C CYS A 457 15.10 -2.38 18.96
N SER A 458 15.79 -3.48 18.65
CA SER A 458 17.25 -3.55 18.66
C SER A 458 17.80 -4.44 17.52
N GLN A 459 17.13 -4.44 16.36
CA GLN A 459 17.56 -5.21 15.19
C GLN A 459 18.38 -4.34 14.23
N LEU A 460 19.46 -4.92 13.67
CA LEU A 460 20.40 -4.28 12.73
C LEU A 460 20.78 -2.84 13.13
N ASP A 461 21.44 -2.68 14.29
CA ASP A 461 21.94 -1.38 14.74
C ASP A 461 23.20 -0.96 13.97
N ILE A 462 23.23 0.31 13.55
CA ILE A 462 24.33 1.00 12.90
C ILE A 462 24.44 2.39 13.52
N SER A 463 25.59 2.68 14.13
CA SER A 463 25.86 3.99 14.69
C SER A 463 26.49 4.91 13.63
N ILE A 464 25.95 6.11 13.49
CA ILE A 464 26.47 7.12 12.54
C ILE A 464 27.95 7.43 12.84
N ASN A 465 28.31 7.47 14.12
CA ASN A 465 29.64 7.85 14.58
C ASN A 465 30.68 6.72 14.46
N SER A 466 30.28 5.53 14.03
CA SER A 466 31.18 4.40 13.87
C SER A 466 32.09 4.59 12.66
N LYS A 467 33.40 4.65 12.91
CA LYS A 467 34.41 4.59 11.85
C LYS A 467 34.57 3.13 11.41
N TYR A 468 33.68 2.68 10.53
CA TYR A 468 33.79 1.36 9.92
C TYR A 468 35.07 1.26 9.08
N LYS A 469 35.71 0.09 9.06
CA LYS A 469 36.90 -0.13 8.23
C LYS A 469 36.50 0.10 6.77
N VAL A 470 37.00 1.18 6.16
CA VAL A 470 36.80 1.44 4.75
C VAL A 470 37.58 0.37 3.98
N THR A 471 36.92 -0.72 3.63
CA THR A 471 37.43 -1.62 2.60
C THR A 471 37.39 -0.81 1.31
N ALA A 472 38.53 -0.65 0.67
CA ALA A 472 38.66 0.11 -0.58
C ALA A 472 37.80 -0.53 -1.68
N LYS A 473 36.49 -0.31 -1.66
CA LYS A 473 35.65 -0.43 -2.84
C LYS A 473 36.28 0.50 -3.86
N GLY A 474 36.60 -0.07 -5.03
CA GLY A 474 37.52 0.52 -6.01
C GLY A 474 37.34 2.02 -6.08
N LYS A 475 38.45 2.77 -5.92
CA LYS A 475 38.47 4.21 -6.14
C LYS A 475 37.73 4.47 -7.44
N ILE A 476 36.51 4.96 -7.35
CA ILE A 476 35.95 5.76 -8.42
C ILE A 476 36.89 6.96 -8.40
N GLU A 477 37.90 6.93 -9.27
CA GLU A 477 38.76 8.10 -9.47
C GLU A 477 37.83 9.30 -9.65
N ASP A 478 38.15 10.40 -8.99
CA ASP A 478 37.44 11.69 -9.10
C ASP A 478 37.56 12.26 -10.53
N LYS A 479 37.09 11.52 -11.53
CA LYS A 479 36.80 12.01 -12.87
C LYS A 479 35.44 12.67 -12.74
N GLU A 480 35.45 13.99 -12.80
CA GLU A 480 34.30 14.86 -12.54
C GLU A 480 32.95 14.26 -13.00
N PRO A 481 32.01 13.96 -12.09
CA PRO A 481 30.75 13.31 -12.39
C PRO A 481 29.59 14.31 -12.54
N PHE A 482 29.87 15.57 -12.93
CA PHE A 482 28.89 16.66 -12.82
C PHE A 482 27.60 16.44 -13.63
N ASN A 483 27.57 15.44 -14.54
CA ASN A 483 26.37 15.01 -15.26
C ASN A 483 25.77 13.68 -14.75
N LEU A 484 26.62 12.69 -14.39
CA LEU A 484 26.16 11.36 -13.94
C LEU A 484 25.43 11.39 -12.59
N GLU A 485 25.87 12.26 -11.67
CA GLU A 485 25.22 12.41 -10.37
C GLU A 485 23.83 13.04 -10.52
N LYS A 486 23.67 14.01 -11.44
CA LYS A 486 22.37 14.61 -11.75
C LYS A 486 21.42 13.62 -12.42
N GLU A 487 21.91 12.80 -13.34
CA GLU A 487 21.15 11.72 -13.96
C GLU A 487 20.71 10.69 -12.92
N LEU A 488 21.63 10.26 -12.04
CA LEU A 488 21.31 9.34 -10.94
C LEU A 488 20.20 9.89 -10.06
N ILE A 489 20.32 11.14 -9.62
CA ILE A 489 19.34 11.80 -8.75
C ILE A 489 17.93 11.77 -9.35
N ASN A 490 17.81 11.90 -10.67
CA ASN A 490 16.52 11.81 -11.35
C ASN A 490 16.02 10.35 -11.35
N TYR A 491 16.83 9.39 -11.76
CA TYR A 491 16.36 8.01 -11.94
C TYR A 491 16.46 7.12 -10.69
N LEU A 492 16.91 7.64 -9.54
CA LEU A 492 17.06 6.86 -8.32
C LEU A 492 15.72 6.31 -7.81
N GLY A 493 14.67 7.14 -7.80
CA GLY A 493 13.32 6.67 -7.45
C GLY A 493 12.82 5.58 -8.40
N LEU A 494 13.13 5.67 -9.70
CA LEU A 494 12.80 4.65 -10.69
C LEU A 494 13.56 3.34 -10.41
N TYR A 495 14.87 3.41 -10.14
CA TYR A 495 15.68 2.24 -9.80
C TYR A 495 15.16 1.52 -8.54
N ILE A 496 14.89 2.26 -7.46
CA ILE A 496 14.29 1.73 -6.23
C ILE A 496 12.92 1.10 -6.54
N SER A 497 12.12 1.76 -7.38
CA SER A 497 10.79 1.29 -7.74
C SER A 497 10.78 -0.01 -8.53
N ILE A 498 11.70 -0.16 -9.49
CA ILE A 498 11.87 -1.38 -10.28
C ILE A 498 12.25 -2.55 -9.38
N VAL A 499 13.24 -2.37 -8.50
CA VAL A 499 13.68 -3.42 -7.58
C VAL A 499 12.58 -3.79 -6.59
N SER A 500 11.89 -2.80 -6.04
CA SER A 500 10.77 -2.99 -5.10
C SER A 500 9.51 -3.57 -5.76
N SER A 501 9.48 -3.73 -7.10
CA SER A 501 8.41 -4.44 -7.79
C SER A 501 8.57 -5.97 -7.75
N CYS A 502 9.73 -6.47 -7.31
CA CYS A 502 9.93 -7.90 -7.09
C CYS A 502 9.27 -8.34 -5.77
N GLU A 503 8.19 -9.12 -5.85
CA GLU A 503 7.59 -9.76 -4.67
C GLU A 503 8.18 -11.14 -4.40
N GLU A 504 8.61 -11.83 -5.45
CA GLU A 504 9.11 -13.20 -5.36
C GLU A 504 10.44 -13.27 -4.62
N MET A 505 10.58 -14.28 -3.75
CA MET A 505 11.85 -14.54 -3.10
C MET A 505 12.82 -15.13 -4.12
N ILE A 506 13.89 -14.39 -4.40
CA ILE A 506 15.00 -14.87 -5.23
C ILE A 506 15.46 -16.26 -4.76
N HIS A 507 15.50 -17.19 -5.70
CA HIS A 507 15.93 -18.54 -5.43
C HIS A 507 17.46 -18.64 -5.29
N PHE A 508 17.88 -19.63 -4.52
CA PHE A 508 19.26 -20.11 -4.46
C PHE A 508 19.23 -21.64 -4.46
N ASP A 509 20.27 -22.24 -5.02
CA ASP A 509 20.35 -23.69 -5.16
C ASP A 509 20.75 -24.37 -3.85
N LYS A 510 20.69 -25.71 -3.84
CA LYS A 510 21.02 -26.51 -2.65
C LYS A 510 22.47 -26.30 -2.19
N SER A 511 23.39 -26.15 -3.14
CA SER A 511 24.81 -25.86 -2.86
C SER A 511 24.96 -24.55 -2.09
N THR A 512 24.32 -23.48 -2.56
CA THR A 512 24.34 -22.18 -1.88
C THR A 512 23.63 -22.24 -0.53
N GLN A 513 22.55 -23.01 -0.41
CA GLN A 513 21.87 -23.22 0.88
C GLN A 513 22.78 -23.86 1.93
N GLU A 514 23.48 -24.95 1.56
CA GLU A 514 24.45 -25.63 2.43
C GLU A 514 25.60 -24.68 2.80
N TYR A 515 26.12 -23.93 1.83
CA TYR A 515 27.15 -22.92 2.04
C TYR A 515 26.73 -21.83 3.05
N ILE A 516 25.53 -21.27 2.91
CA ILE A 516 24.99 -20.27 3.83
C ILE A 516 24.90 -20.83 5.25
N ALA A 517 24.42 -22.07 5.41
CA ALA A 517 24.31 -22.72 6.70
C ALA A 517 25.70 -22.91 7.36
N ASP A 518 26.67 -23.43 6.60
CA ASP A 518 28.04 -23.64 7.09
C ASP A 518 28.71 -22.32 7.47
N LYS A 519 28.57 -21.28 6.63
CA LYS A 519 29.09 -19.94 6.92
C LYS A 519 28.46 -19.31 8.15
N PHE A 520 27.16 -19.47 8.34
CA PHE A 520 26.48 -18.99 9.53
C PHE A 520 27.02 -19.64 10.80
N VAL A 521 27.22 -20.96 10.77
CA VAL A 521 27.82 -21.71 11.88
C VAL A 521 29.26 -21.26 12.14
N GLU A 522 30.07 -21.09 11.08
CA GLU A 522 31.46 -20.62 11.17
C GLU A 522 31.56 -19.25 11.88
N ILE A 523 30.72 -18.29 11.48
CA ILE A 523 30.72 -16.94 12.06
C ILE A 523 30.30 -16.99 13.54
N ARG A 524 29.25 -17.76 13.87
CA ARG A 524 28.80 -17.90 15.26
C ARG A 524 29.82 -18.61 16.16
N GLN A 525 30.61 -19.52 15.63
CA GLN A 525 31.68 -20.18 16.39
C GLN A 525 32.87 -19.25 16.67
N LYS A 526 33.18 -18.33 15.74
CA LYS A 526 34.29 -17.38 15.89
C LYS A 526 34.00 -16.27 16.90
N LEU A 527 32.73 -15.87 17.01
CA LEU A 527 32.26 -14.89 18.01
C LEU A 527 32.04 -15.62 19.35
N SER A 528 33.08 -15.63 20.18
CA SER A 528 33.11 -16.34 21.48
C SER A 528 32.04 -15.82 22.47
N PRO A 529 31.67 -16.58 23.53
CA PRO A 529 30.47 -16.32 24.35
C PRO A 529 30.44 -15.01 25.16
N GLY A 530 31.48 -14.17 25.09
CA GLY A 530 31.55 -12.84 25.71
C GLY A 530 31.38 -11.66 24.73
N ASP A 531 31.42 -11.90 23.42
CA ASP A 531 31.11 -10.91 22.39
C ASP A 531 29.60 -10.94 22.07
N THR A 532 29.10 -9.88 21.42
CA THR A 532 27.71 -9.71 20.98
C THR A 532 27.16 -11.00 20.38
N GLN A 533 26.39 -11.77 21.16
CA GLN A 533 25.90 -13.08 20.72
C GLN A 533 24.97 -12.91 19.52
N ILE A 534 25.37 -13.47 18.38
CA ILE A 534 24.51 -13.49 17.19
C ILE A 534 23.34 -14.45 17.44
N HIS A 535 22.14 -13.88 17.50
CA HIS A 535 20.91 -14.64 17.65
C HIS A 535 20.60 -15.46 16.38
N PRO A 536 20.11 -16.71 16.49
CA PRO A 536 19.79 -17.55 15.34
C PRO A 536 18.86 -16.90 14.31
N SER A 537 17.95 -16.03 14.73
CA SER A 537 17.00 -15.36 13.84
C SER A 537 17.64 -14.39 12.83
N ILE A 538 18.89 -13.92 13.07
CA ILE A 538 19.53 -12.95 12.16
C ILE A 538 19.78 -13.52 10.77
N ILE A 539 19.91 -14.85 10.65
CA ILE A 539 20.17 -15.52 9.37
C ILE A 539 19.07 -15.20 8.35
N HIS A 540 17.83 -15.03 8.81
CA HIS A 540 16.71 -14.63 7.95
C HIS A 540 16.94 -13.25 7.35
N ASN A 541 17.40 -12.29 8.17
CA ASN A 541 17.73 -10.94 7.71
C ASN A 541 18.90 -10.97 6.74
N TRP A 542 19.94 -11.76 7.04
CA TRP A 542 21.10 -11.88 6.15
C TRP A 542 20.72 -12.45 4.78
N ILE A 543 19.92 -13.51 4.74
CA ILE A 543 19.45 -14.10 3.48
C ILE A 543 18.58 -13.09 2.73
N LEU A 544 17.65 -12.41 3.42
CA LEU A 544 16.73 -11.47 2.80
C LEU A 544 17.49 -10.26 2.21
N LEU A 545 18.38 -9.64 2.98
CA LEU A 545 19.21 -8.53 2.51
C LEU A 545 20.19 -8.96 1.41
N SER A 546 20.77 -10.16 1.48
CA SER A 546 21.63 -10.69 0.41
C SER A 546 20.87 -10.85 -0.91
N ARG A 547 19.60 -11.29 -0.84
CA ARG A 547 18.71 -11.35 -2.01
C ARG A 547 18.44 -9.96 -2.57
N THR A 548 18.07 -9.00 -1.73
CA THR A 548 17.89 -7.61 -2.17
C THR A 548 19.17 -7.07 -2.82
N GLN A 549 20.33 -7.35 -2.24
CA GLN A 549 21.64 -6.97 -2.80
C GLN A 549 21.88 -7.63 -4.17
N ALA A 550 21.49 -8.89 -4.36
CA ALA A 550 21.59 -9.59 -5.65
C ALA A 550 20.77 -8.87 -6.73
N LEU A 551 19.48 -8.58 -6.47
CA LEU A 551 18.62 -7.85 -7.42
C LEU A 551 19.15 -6.45 -7.72
N LEU A 552 19.60 -5.72 -6.71
CA LEU A 552 20.21 -4.40 -6.89
C LEU A 552 21.43 -4.47 -7.82
N ASN A 553 22.13 -5.61 -7.89
CA ASN A 553 23.25 -5.83 -8.79
C ASN A 553 22.84 -6.45 -10.14
N GLY A 554 21.55 -6.62 -10.41
CA GLY A 554 21.03 -7.24 -11.64
C GLY A 554 21.17 -8.77 -11.67
N GLU A 555 21.23 -9.43 -10.51
CA GLU A 555 21.35 -10.88 -10.39
C GLU A 555 19.98 -11.53 -10.11
N GLU A 556 19.62 -12.55 -10.89
CA GLU A 556 18.32 -13.24 -10.78
C GLU A 556 18.30 -14.32 -9.67
N THR A 557 19.47 -14.76 -9.20
CA THR A 557 19.62 -15.80 -8.17
C THR A 557 20.65 -15.38 -7.14
N LEU A 558 20.48 -15.84 -5.89
CA LEU A 558 21.48 -15.61 -4.85
C LEU A 558 22.58 -16.67 -4.97
N THR A 559 23.81 -16.21 -5.18
CA THR A 559 25.01 -17.06 -5.27
C THR A 559 25.83 -16.98 -3.98
N SER A 560 26.68 -17.99 -3.72
CA SER A 560 27.63 -17.96 -2.61
C SER A 560 28.55 -16.73 -2.63
N LEU A 561 28.98 -16.30 -3.82
CA LEU A 561 29.82 -15.10 -3.97
C LEU A 561 29.07 -13.82 -3.53
N ARG A 562 27.80 -13.69 -3.91
CA ARG A 562 26.98 -12.55 -3.50
C ARG A 562 26.72 -12.58 -2.00
N PHE A 563 26.44 -13.75 -1.43
CA PHE A 563 26.30 -13.92 0.01
C PHE A 563 27.59 -13.52 0.75
N ASP A 564 28.77 -13.90 0.25
CA ASP A 564 30.05 -13.49 0.85
C ASP A 564 30.26 -11.98 0.82
N LYS A 565 29.85 -11.30 -0.27
CA LYS A 565 29.89 -9.83 -0.35
C LYS A 565 28.99 -9.18 0.70
N PHE A 566 27.78 -9.70 0.90
CA PHE A 566 26.90 -9.22 1.97
C PHE A 566 27.49 -9.50 3.36
N ILE A 567 28.06 -10.69 3.58
CA ILE A 567 28.71 -11.02 4.85
C ILE A 567 29.92 -10.11 5.12
N GLN A 568 30.63 -9.67 4.09
CA GLN A 568 31.70 -8.68 4.26
C GLN A 568 31.16 -7.35 4.78
N LEU A 569 30.03 -6.87 4.23
CA LEU A 569 29.32 -5.69 4.76
C LEU A 569 28.88 -5.90 6.21
N GLU A 570 28.37 -7.08 6.55
CA GLU A 570 27.95 -7.41 7.92
C GLU A 570 29.14 -7.47 8.90
N LYS A 571 30.30 -7.98 8.47
CA LYS A 571 31.52 -7.96 9.28
C LYS A 571 31.99 -6.52 9.54
N GLU A 572 31.91 -5.66 8.53
CA GLU A 572 32.19 -4.24 8.68
C GLU A 572 31.24 -3.61 9.71
N ARG A 573 29.92 -3.86 9.60
CA ARG A 573 28.91 -3.40 10.58
C ARG A 573 29.23 -3.86 12.00
N LEU A 574 29.61 -5.12 12.16
CA LEU A 574 29.96 -5.72 13.46
C LEU A 574 31.37 -5.36 13.96
N ASN A 575 32.17 -4.67 13.14
CA ASN A 575 33.58 -4.35 13.40
C ASN A 575 34.49 -5.57 13.66
N ILE A 576 34.25 -6.70 12.98
CA ILE A 576 34.98 -7.97 13.16
C ILE A 576 35.92 -8.33 12.02
#